data_AF-A0A383EU44-F1
#
_entry.id   AF-A0A383EU44-F1
#
_cell.length_a   1.000
_cell.length_b   1.000
_cell.length_c   1.000
_cell.angle_alpha   90.00
_cell.angle_beta   90.00
_cell.angle_gamma   90.00
#
_symmetry.space_group_name_H-M   'P 1'
#
loop_
_entity.id
_entity.type
_entity.pdbx_description
1 polymer ?
#
loop_
_entity_poly.entity_id
_entity_poly.type
_entity_poly.pdbx_seq_one_letter_code
_entity_poly.pdbx_strand_id
1 'polypeptide(L)'
;HTLPNDMKVLEMATLLGAVILEKHFTHDKTLSGNDHYHAMDKEDLKGFNKNLDRIFTILGDQKKYPLNEEKPARKNARRSLVATMDISEGVAVTREHLTWKRPGHGISPKFIEDIIGKQTVRQILEDESLKWSMFR
;
A
#
# COMPACT_ATOMS: atom_id res chain seq x y z
N HIS A 1 11.09 -7.46 30.79
CA HIS A 1 12.36 -7.53 31.56
C HIS A 1 13.62 -7.47 30.67
N THR A 2 13.60 -6.79 29.51
CA THR A 2 14.81 -6.51 28.69
C THR A 2 15.44 -5.18 29.10
N LEU A 3 16.67 -4.86 28.68
CA LEU A 3 17.21 -3.50 28.87
C LEU A 3 16.31 -2.44 28.19
N PRO A 4 16.19 -1.21 28.74
CA PRO A 4 15.37 -0.16 28.15
C PRO A 4 15.85 0.24 26.75
N ASN A 5 17.15 0.47 26.56
CA ASN A 5 17.77 0.87 25.29
C ASN A 5 16.94 1.94 24.54
N ASP A 6 16.37 1.59 23.39
CA ASP A 6 15.52 2.43 22.55
C ASP A 6 14.02 2.10 22.67
N MET A 7 13.65 1.29 23.66
CA MET A 7 12.28 0.87 24.00
C MET A 7 11.55 0.07 22.91
N LYS A 8 12.27 -0.42 21.87
CA LYS A 8 11.68 -1.13 20.73
C LYS A 8 10.88 -2.37 21.11
N VAL A 9 11.30 -3.10 22.14
CA VAL A 9 10.60 -4.30 22.58
C VAL A 9 9.16 -3.98 23.01
N LEU A 10 8.96 -2.88 23.75
CA LEU A 10 7.62 -2.45 24.16
C LEU A 10 6.83 -1.85 23.01
N GLU A 11 7.49 -1.11 22.11
CA GLU A 11 6.86 -0.60 20.89
C GLU A 11 6.32 -1.74 20.02
N MET A 12 7.13 -2.78 19.80
CA MET A 12 6.73 -3.95 19.02
C MET A 12 5.60 -4.73 19.69
N ALA A 13 5.64 -4.90 21.02
CA ALA A 13 4.54 -5.51 21.74
C ALA A 13 3.22 -4.73 21.56
N THR A 14 3.28 -3.40 21.63
CA THR A 14 2.14 -2.51 21.35
C THR A 14 1.60 -2.72 19.94
N LEU A 15 2.49 -2.72 18.95
CA LEU A 15 2.13 -2.91 17.54
C LEU A 15 1.53 -4.28 17.25
N LEU A 16 1.92 -5.30 18.00
CA LEU A 16 1.38 -6.66 17.92
C LEU A 16 0.07 -6.83 18.70
N GLY A 17 -0.47 -5.76 19.30
CA GLY A 17 -1.78 -5.73 19.93
C GLY A 17 -1.77 -5.93 21.44
N ALA A 18 -0.62 -5.83 22.12
CA ALA A 18 -0.59 -5.81 23.57
C ALA A 18 -1.32 -4.57 24.10
N VAL A 19 -2.34 -4.81 24.94
CA VAL A 19 -3.16 -3.75 25.56
C VAL A 19 -2.59 -3.27 26.89
N ILE A 20 -1.75 -4.08 27.53
CA ILE A 20 -1.07 -3.78 28.79
C ILE A 20 0.41 -4.05 28.60
N LEU A 21 1.24 -3.11 29.04
CA LEU A 21 2.69 -3.24 29.06
C LEU A 21 3.18 -3.04 30.49
N GLU A 22 4.03 -3.95 30.95
CA GLU A 22 4.66 -3.88 32.27
C GLU A 22 6.17 -3.83 32.14
N LYS A 23 6.78 -2.90 32.88
CA LYS A 23 8.22 -2.69 32.91
C LYS A 23 8.63 -2.15 34.28
N HIS A 24 9.68 -2.73 34.87
CA HIS A 24 10.30 -2.17 36.08
C HIS A 24 10.66 -0.70 35.85
N PHE A 25 10.46 0.12 36.89
CA PHE A 25 10.74 1.54 36.88
C PHE A 25 11.69 1.90 38.01
N THR A 26 12.65 2.78 37.76
CA THR A 26 13.56 3.33 38.77
C THR A 26 13.74 4.83 38.56
N HIS A 27 14.02 5.57 39.63
CA HIS A 27 14.43 6.98 39.52
C HIS A 27 15.93 7.12 39.23
N ASP A 28 16.73 6.09 39.55
CA ASP A 28 18.17 6.02 39.32
C ASP A 28 18.56 4.57 38.98
N LYS A 29 19.15 4.37 37.81
CA LYS A 29 19.58 3.06 37.29
C LYS A 29 20.92 2.60 37.89
N THR A 30 21.65 3.48 38.58
CA THR A 30 22.96 3.20 39.18
C THR A 30 22.86 2.64 40.60
N LEU A 31 21.66 2.64 41.20
CA LEU A 31 21.40 2.05 42.52
C LEU A 31 21.75 0.56 42.56
N SER A 32 22.18 0.11 43.74
CA SER A 32 22.45 -1.30 44.00
C SER A 32 21.14 -2.10 44.04
N GLY A 33 21.19 -3.35 43.60
CA GLY A 33 20.02 -4.24 43.54
C GLY A 33 19.70 -4.67 42.11
N ASN A 34 19.15 -5.88 41.98
CA ASN A 34 19.03 -6.56 40.69
C ASN A 34 18.03 -5.90 39.72
N ASP A 35 17.15 -5.03 40.20
CA ASP A 35 16.06 -4.47 39.38
C ASP A 35 16.31 -3.05 38.88
N HIS A 36 17.41 -2.39 39.29
CA HIS A 36 17.67 -1.01 38.88
C HIS A 36 18.34 -0.90 37.51
N TYR A 37 19.32 -1.76 37.20
CA TYR A 37 20.12 -1.64 35.97
C TYR A 37 19.32 -1.91 34.68
N HIS A 38 18.25 -2.71 34.78
CA HIS A 38 17.38 -3.03 33.64
C HIS A 38 16.03 -2.30 33.69
N ALA A 39 15.70 -1.58 34.76
CA ALA A 39 14.49 -0.77 34.84
C ALA A 39 14.52 0.41 33.87
N MET A 40 13.33 0.86 33.45
CA MET A 40 13.19 2.13 32.76
C MET A 40 13.24 3.28 33.77
N ASP A 41 13.68 4.46 33.34
CA ASP A 41 13.57 5.70 34.12
C ASP A 41 12.59 6.71 33.49
N LYS A 42 12.52 7.90 34.08
CA LYS A 42 11.67 9.00 33.59
C LYS A 42 11.99 9.40 32.15
N GLU A 43 13.27 9.41 31.76
CA GLU A 43 13.67 9.84 30.42
C GLU A 43 13.39 8.74 29.39
N ASP A 44 13.57 7.46 29.75
CA ASP A 44 13.13 6.34 28.91
C ASP A 44 11.62 6.37 28.66
N LEU A 45 10.83 6.63 29.72
CA LEU A 45 9.36 6.66 29.60
C LEU A 45 8.90 7.82 28.70
N LYS A 46 9.53 8.99 28.80
CA LYS A 46 9.29 10.10 27.86
C LYS A 46 9.68 9.72 26.44
N GLY A 47 10.83 9.06 26.26
CA GLY A 47 11.30 8.55 24.97
C GLY A 47 10.31 7.57 24.36
N PHE A 48 9.83 6.62 25.15
CA PHE A 48 8.83 5.64 24.76
C PHE A 48 7.52 6.30 24.33
N ASN A 49 6.98 7.24 25.11
CA ASN A 49 5.75 7.97 24.74
C ASN A 49 5.93 8.73 23.42
N LYS A 50 7.05 9.45 23.26
CA LYS A 50 7.36 10.16 22.01
C LYS A 50 7.48 9.21 20.82
N ASN A 51 8.06 8.03 21.03
CA ASN A 51 8.17 7.02 19.99
C ASN A 51 6.79 6.47 19.61
N LEU A 52 5.92 6.19 20.60
CA LEU A 52 4.55 5.75 20.36
C LEU A 52 3.74 6.79 19.58
N ASP A 53 3.80 8.07 19.96
CA ASP A 53 3.11 9.14 19.23
C ASP A 53 3.51 9.18 17.75
N ARG A 54 4.82 9.05 17.49
CA ARG A 54 5.36 8.98 16.13
C ARG A 54 4.91 7.71 15.41
N ILE A 55 4.91 6.56 16.09
CA ILE A 55 4.49 5.27 15.52
C ILE A 55 3.02 5.30 15.13
N PHE A 56 2.13 5.78 16.00
CA PHE A 56 0.71 5.90 15.69
C PHE A 56 0.44 6.88 14.56
N THR A 57 1.23 7.97 14.48
CA THR A 57 1.20 8.88 13.33
C THR A 57 1.58 8.17 12.03
N ILE A 58 2.63 7.34 12.05
CA ILE A 58 3.11 6.61 10.87
C ILE A 58 2.14 5.49 10.46
N LEU A 59 1.57 4.76 11.42
CA LEU A 59 0.58 3.71 11.16
C LEU A 59 -0.61 4.24 10.37
N GLY A 60 -1.05 5.46 10.69
CA GLY A 60 -2.17 6.10 10.01
C GLY A 60 -3.46 5.31 10.15
N ASP A 61 -4.30 5.36 9.10
CA ASP A 61 -5.55 4.59 9.05
C ASP A 61 -5.26 3.12 8.70
N GLN A 62 -5.94 2.20 9.40
CA GLN A 62 -5.89 0.77 9.10
C GLN A 62 -6.69 0.38 7.85
N LYS A 63 -7.55 1.25 7.35
CA LYS A 63 -8.26 1.04 6.09
C LYS A 63 -7.33 1.27 4.91
N LYS A 64 -7.20 0.27 4.04
CA LYS A 64 -6.43 0.40 2.80
C LYS A 64 -7.24 1.10 1.72
N TYR A 65 -6.91 2.36 1.44
CA TYR A 65 -7.46 3.13 0.33
C TYR A 65 -6.40 4.04 -0.27
N PRO A 66 -6.56 4.47 -1.54
CA PRO A 66 -5.63 5.40 -2.15
C PRO A 66 -5.82 6.81 -1.57
N LEU A 67 -4.72 7.49 -1.29
CA LEU A 67 -4.74 8.89 -0.90
C LEU A 67 -5.07 9.79 -2.10
N ASN A 68 -5.53 11.01 -1.82
CA ASN A 68 -5.87 11.98 -2.88
C ASN A 68 -4.61 12.37 -3.67
N GLU A 69 -3.48 12.45 -2.99
CA GLU A 69 -2.16 12.80 -3.49
C GLU A 69 -1.63 11.70 -4.45
N GLU A 70 -2.09 10.46 -4.29
CA GLU A 70 -1.75 9.36 -5.19
C GLU A 70 -2.54 9.38 -6.50
N LYS A 71 -3.59 10.22 -6.64
CA LYS A 71 -4.44 10.25 -7.86
C LYS A 71 -3.63 10.44 -9.15
N PRO A 72 -2.69 11.41 -9.26
CA PRO A 72 -1.90 11.59 -10.49
C PRO A 72 -0.99 10.40 -10.76
N ALA A 73 -0.30 9.90 -9.72
CA ALA A 73 0.57 8.72 -9.83
C ALA A 73 -0.22 7.50 -10.30
N ARG A 74 -1.42 7.26 -9.74
CA ARG A 74 -2.30 6.16 -10.16
C ARG A 74 -2.78 6.34 -11.59
N LYS A 75 -3.17 7.55 -12.01
CA LYS A 75 -3.61 7.83 -13.39
C LYS A 75 -2.51 7.54 -14.41
N ASN A 76 -1.26 7.90 -14.10
CA ASN A 76 -0.13 7.74 -15.01
C ASN A 76 0.54 6.35 -14.95
N ALA A 77 0.61 5.74 -13.76
CA ALA A 77 1.34 4.48 -13.57
C ALA A 77 0.48 3.23 -13.80
N ARG A 78 -0.85 3.34 -13.71
CA ARG A 78 -1.75 2.25 -14.09
C ARG A 78 -1.69 2.02 -15.60
N ARG A 79 -2.07 0.82 -15.99
CA ARG A 79 -2.10 0.41 -17.39
C ARG A 79 -3.54 0.37 -17.90
N SER A 80 -3.68 0.61 -19.19
CA SER A 80 -4.90 0.41 -19.95
C SER A 80 -4.68 -0.67 -21.00
N LEU A 81 -5.75 -1.31 -21.44
CA LEU A 81 -5.72 -2.15 -22.61
C LEU A 81 -5.47 -1.31 -23.85
N VAL A 82 -4.66 -1.90 -24.73
CA VAL A 82 -4.15 -1.32 -25.96
C VAL A 82 -4.17 -2.42 -27.01
N ALA A 83 -4.46 -2.09 -28.26
CA ALA A 83 -4.39 -3.05 -29.34
C ALA A 83 -2.92 -3.36 -29.66
N THR A 84 -2.55 -4.64 -29.80
CA THR A 84 -1.18 -5.00 -30.20
C THR A 84 -0.97 -4.97 -31.72
N MET A 85 -2.05 -4.79 -32.48
CA MET A 85 -2.09 -4.76 -33.93
C MET A 85 -3.39 -4.10 -34.37
N ASP A 86 -3.49 -3.73 -35.64
CA ASP A 86 -4.75 -3.24 -36.22
C ASP A 86 -5.86 -4.29 -36.13
N ILE A 87 -7.05 -3.87 -35.71
CA ILE A 87 -8.27 -4.68 -35.62
C ILE A 87 -9.34 -4.03 -36.48
N SER A 88 -9.77 -4.71 -37.55
CA SER A 88 -10.82 -4.22 -38.43
C SER A 88 -12.18 -4.10 -37.73
N GLU A 89 -13.07 -3.27 -38.26
CA GLU A 89 -14.45 -3.17 -37.81
C GLU A 89 -15.20 -4.51 -37.93
N GLY A 90 -16.05 -4.83 -36.96
CA GLY A 90 -16.86 -6.05 -36.92
C GLY A 90 -16.12 -7.31 -36.46
N VAL A 91 -14.79 -7.25 -36.28
CA VAL A 91 -13.97 -8.38 -35.83
C VAL A 91 -14.20 -8.65 -34.35
N ALA A 92 -14.33 -9.93 -33.99
CA ALA A 92 -14.37 -10.36 -32.60
C ALA A 92 -12.98 -10.24 -31.96
N VAL A 93 -12.89 -9.56 -30.83
CA VAL A 93 -11.63 -9.36 -30.11
C VAL A 93 -11.15 -10.69 -29.53
N THR A 94 -9.88 -11.04 -29.75
CA THR A 94 -9.23 -12.20 -29.16
C THR A 94 -8.13 -11.73 -28.21
N ARG A 95 -7.49 -12.67 -27.50
CA ARG A 95 -6.42 -12.33 -26.56
C ARG A 95 -5.17 -11.81 -27.28
N GLU A 96 -4.91 -12.30 -28.48
CA GLU A 96 -3.82 -11.89 -29.35
C GLU A 96 -3.96 -10.44 -29.78
N HIS A 97 -5.17 -9.89 -29.88
CA HIS A 97 -5.38 -8.49 -30.21
C HIS A 97 -5.01 -7.53 -29.06
N LEU A 98 -4.83 -8.03 -27.84
CA LEU A 98 -4.77 -7.22 -26.63
C LEU A 98 -3.39 -7.23 -25.98
N THR A 99 -2.90 -6.04 -25.63
CA THR A 99 -1.80 -5.83 -24.69
C THR A 99 -2.18 -4.74 -23.69
N TRP A 100 -1.28 -4.39 -22.77
CA TRP A 100 -1.53 -3.32 -21.81
C TRP A 100 -0.33 -2.41 -21.62
N LYS A 101 -0.56 -1.10 -21.82
CA LYS A 101 0.47 -0.06 -21.69
C LYS A 101 -0.01 1.03 -20.74
N ARG A 102 0.92 1.83 -20.22
CA ARG A 102 0.60 3.06 -19.50
C ARG A 102 0.21 4.15 -20.52
N PRO A 103 -0.56 5.18 -20.13
CA PRO A 103 -1.17 5.41 -18.82
C PRO A 103 -2.53 4.68 -18.65
N GLY A 104 -3.14 4.81 -17.47
CA GLY A 104 -4.40 4.15 -17.08
C GLY A 104 -5.66 4.91 -17.51
N HIS A 105 -5.68 5.48 -18.72
CA HIS A 105 -6.80 6.28 -19.23
C HIS A 105 -7.88 5.49 -19.98
N GLY A 106 -7.57 4.30 -20.48
CA GLY A 106 -8.48 3.41 -21.20
C GLY A 106 -9.10 2.35 -20.29
N ILE A 107 -9.56 1.26 -20.91
CA ILE A 107 -10.12 0.13 -20.15
C ILE A 107 -9.01 -0.51 -19.31
N SER A 108 -9.28 -0.80 -18.04
CA SER A 108 -8.31 -1.47 -17.17
C SER A 108 -8.08 -2.93 -17.62
N PRO A 109 -6.84 -3.44 -17.59
CA PRO A 109 -6.55 -4.85 -17.94
C PRO A 109 -7.28 -5.90 -17.12
N LYS A 110 -7.83 -5.53 -15.95
CA LYS A 110 -8.71 -6.42 -15.17
C LYS A 110 -9.98 -6.85 -15.92
N PHE A 111 -10.34 -6.13 -16.99
CA PHE A 111 -11.54 -6.35 -17.80
C PHE A 111 -11.22 -7.02 -19.15
N ILE A 112 -10.07 -7.68 -19.31
CA ILE A 112 -9.72 -8.39 -20.56
C ILE A 112 -10.83 -9.37 -20.94
N GLU A 113 -11.27 -10.19 -19.99
CA GLU A 113 -12.26 -11.24 -20.25
C GLU A 113 -13.63 -10.68 -20.66
N ASP A 114 -13.95 -9.45 -20.25
CA ASP A 114 -15.21 -8.78 -20.63
C ASP A 114 -15.19 -8.27 -22.09
N ILE A 115 -14.01 -8.15 -22.71
CA ILE A 115 -13.83 -7.67 -24.07
C ILE A 115 -13.62 -8.82 -25.06
N ILE A 116 -12.99 -9.92 -24.63
CA ILE A 116 -12.79 -11.08 -25.49
C ILE A 116 -14.15 -11.57 -26.02
N GLY A 117 -14.24 -11.76 -27.34
CA GLY A 117 -15.45 -12.15 -28.05
C GLY A 117 -16.37 -10.99 -28.43
N LYS A 118 -16.19 -9.78 -27.86
CA LYS A 118 -16.95 -8.59 -28.32
C LYS A 118 -16.51 -8.19 -29.72
N GLN A 119 -17.44 -7.64 -30.49
CA GLN A 119 -17.15 -7.17 -31.83
C GLN A 119 -16.82 -5.68 -31.82
N THR A 120 -15.81 -5.30 -32.59
CA THR A 120 -15.45 -3.89 -32.78
C THR A 120 -16.54 -3.15 -33.55
N VAL A 121 -16.83 -1.91 -33.17
CA VAL A 121 -17.80 -1.04 -33.89
C VAL A 121 -17.12 -0.04 -34.82
N ARG A 122 -15.77 -0.07 -34.87
CA ARG A 122 -14.94 0.64 -35.84
C ARG A 122 -13.57 -0.03 -35.92
N GLN A 123 -12.76 0.36 -36.90
CA GLN A 123 -11.34 0.00 -36.92
C GLN A 123 -10.63 0.56 -35.68
N ILE A 124 -9.77 -0.27 -35.08
CA ILE A 124 -8.89 0.08 -33.97
C ILE A 124 -7.45 -0.11 -34.45
N LEU A 125 -6.59 0.90 -34.27
CA LEU A 125 -5.21 0.83 -34.75
C LEU A 125 -4.29 0.19 -33.70
N GLU A 126 -3.17 -0.38 -34.15
CA GLU A 126 -2.06 -0.75 -33.26
C GLU A 126 -1.72 0.41 -32.32
N ASP A 127 -1.45 0.07 -31.06
CA ASP A 127 -1.13 1.02 -30.00
C ASP A 127 -2.25 1.99 -29.59
N GLU A 128 -3.45 1.84 -30.15
CA GLU A 128 -4.61 2.58 -29.71
C GLU A 128 -5.13 2.09 -28.35
N SER A 129 -5.36 3.03 -27.42
CA SER A 129 -5.91 2.71 -26.11
C SER A 129 -7.41 2.43 -26.18
N LEU A 130 -7.82 1.26 -25.71
CA LEU A 130 -9.19 0.77 -25.86
C LEU A 130 -10.16 1.51 -24.94
N LYS A 131 -11.37 1.75 -25.46
CA LYS A 131 -12.52 2.36 -24.79
C LYS A 131 -13.75 1.49 -24.96
N TRP A 132 -14.64 1.49 -23.97
CA TRP A 132 -15.85 0.66 -24.00
C TRP A 132 -16.74 0.95 -25.21
N SER A 133 -16.77 2.21 -25.67
CA SER A 133 -17.51 2.63 -26.86
C SER A 133 -16.98 2.04 -28.18
N MET A 134 -15.84 1.34 -28.17
CA MET A 134 -15.29 0.67 -29.36
C MET A 134 -15.85 -0.73 -29.59
N PHE A 135 -16.71 -1.23 -28.69
CA PHE A 135 -17.21 -2.61 -28.73
C PHE A 135 -18.74 -2.67 -28.58
N ARG A 136 -19.35 -3.65 -29.22
CA ARG A 136 -20.73 -4.11 -28.96
C ARG A 136 -20.72 -5.36 -28.10
#